data_AF-A0A098Y8H8-F1
#
_entry.id   AF-A0A098Y8H8-F1
#
_cell.length_a   1.000
_cell.length_b   1.000
_cell.length_c   1.000
_cell.angle_alpha   90.00
_cell.angle_beta   90.00
_cell.angle_gamma   90.00
#
_symmetry.space_group_name_H-M   'P 1'
#
loop_
_entity.id
_entity.type
_entity.pdbx_description
1 polymer ?
#
loop_
_entity_poly.entity_id
_entity_poly.type
_entity_poly.pdbx_seq_one_letter_code
_entity_poly.pdbx_strand_id
1 'polypeptide(L)'
;MIGASVAVAGTAVAVTGTPPFGDVPSAAAAGEERFTSRGRAVAIQKIGNSAHAVINGRHGVHIERMLDGYATHLLPFGTYKSPRKLVEAVIQAEDAGLLII
;
A
#
# COMPACT_ATOMS: atom_id res chain seq x y z
N MET A 1 23.06 4.38 51.41
CA MET A 1 22.33 3.54 50.44
C MET A 1 22.38 4.24 49.10
N ILE A 2 23.09 3.67 48.13
CA ILE A 2 23.34 4.25 46.80
C ILE A 2 22.21 3.75 45.89
N GLY A 3 21.31 4.64 45.50
CA GLY A 3 20.20 4.34 44.60
C GLY A 3 20.64 4.41 43.15
N ALA A 4 20.79 3.25 42.51
CA ALA A 4 21.05 3.12 41.09
C ALA A 4 19.85 3.64 40.30
N SER A 5 20.02 4.77 39.61
CA SER A 5 19.06 5.26 38.63
C SER A 5 19.29 4.50 37.33
N VAL A 6 18.49 3.47 37.07
CA VAL A 6 18.52 2.73 35.80
C VAL A 6 18.01 3.66 34.71
N ALA A 7 18.90 4.02 33.78
CA ALA A 7 18.52 4.69 32.55
C ALA A 7 17.59 3.79 31.75
N VAL A 8 16.31 4.15 31.66
CA VAL A 8 15.41 3.61 30.62
C VAL A 8 15.84 4.29 29.32
N ALA A 9 16.88 3.72 28.71
CA ALA A 9 17.10 3.87 27.28
C ALA A 9 15.88 3.22 26.62
N GLY A 10 14.91 4.05 26.23
CA GLY A 10 13.79 3.61 25.43
C GLY A 10 14.33 3.06 24.12
N THR A 11 14.46 1.74 24.04
CA THR A 11 14.77 1.04 22.81
C THR A 11 13.61 1.32 21.86
N ALA A 12 13.78 2.32 20.99
CA ALA A 12 13.00 2.39 19.77
C ALA A 12 13.34 1.11 19.01
N VAL A 13 12.51 0.08 19.19
CA VAL A 13 12.56 -1.12 18.36
C VAL A 13 12.16 -0.62 16.98
N ALA A 14 13.17 -0.30 16.18
CA ALA A 14 13.01 -0.25 14.74
C ALA A 14 12.53 -1.65 14.37
N VAL A 15 11.21 -1.79 14.20
CA VAL A 15 10.63 -2.91 13.49
C VAL A 15 11.09 -2.73 12.06
N THR A 16 12.33 -3.11 11.78
CA THR A 16 12.80 -3.43 10.43
C THR A 16 12.16 -4.76 10.06
N GLY A 17 10.83 -4.77 10.04
CA GLY A 17 10.07 -5.81 9.38
C GLY A 17 10.35 -5.61 7.91
N THR A 18 11.23 -6.43 7.35
CA THR A 18 11.21 -6.73 5.92
C THR A 18 9.75 -7.02 5.60
N PRO A 19 9.04 -6.19 4.81
CA PRO A 19 7.64 -6.47 4.54
C PRO A 19 7.58 -7.84 3.87
N PRO A 20 6.52 -8.63 4.08
CA PRO A 20 6.39 -9.98 3.53
C PRO A 20 6.12 -9.87 2.01
N PHE A 21 7.09 -9.39 1.27
CA PHE A 21 7.09 -9.45 -0.18
C PHE A 21 7.61 -10.84 -0.53
N GLY A 22 6.70 -11.82 -0.53
CA GLY A 22 6.98 -13.08 -1.21
C GLY A 22 7.32 -12.76 -2.67
N ASP A 23 8.41 -13.34 -3.16
CA ASP A 23 9.00 -13.07 -4.47
C ASP A 23 7.96 -13.10 -5.60
N VAL A 24 7.49 -11.92 -6.00
CA VAL A 24 6.73 -11.75 -7.24
C VAL A 24 7.78 -11.79 -8.37
N PRO A 25 7.67 -12.70 -9.36
CA PRO A 25 8.68 -12.85 -10.39
C PRO A 25 8.86 -11.53 -11.15
N SER A 26 10.11 -11.07 -11.22
CA SER A 26 10.53 -9.83 -11.87
C SER A 26 10.24 -9.86 -13.38
N ALA A 27 9.02 -9.49 -13.78
CA ALA A 27 8.73 -9.01 -15.12
C ALA A 27 9.25 -7.57 -15.24
N ALA A 28 10.50 -7.44 -15.69
CA ALA A 28 11.13 -6.21 -16.18
C ALA A 28 10.79 -4.93 -15.39
N ALA A 29 11.29 -4.81 -14.15
CA ALA A 29 11.36 -3.60 -13.31
C ALA A 29 10.37 -2.47 -13.68
N ALA A 30 9.08 -2.80 -13.76
CA ALA A 30 8.02 -1.83 -13.80
C ALA A 30 8.19 -0.94 -12.57
N GLY A 31 8.15 0.38 -12.73
CA GLY A 31 8.35 1.32 -11.63
C GLY A 31 7.40 0.99 -10.47
N GLU A 32 7.95 0.34 -9.45
CA GLU A 32 7.19 -0.20 -8.33
C GLU A 32 7.18 0.81 -7.19
N GLU A 33 5.98 1.15 -6.71
CA GLU A 33 5.78 2.06 -5.60
C GLU A 33 5.30 1.27 -4.39
N ARG A 34 6.07 1.28 -3.30
CA ARG A 34 5.76 0.58 -2.05
C ARG A 34 5.48 1.55 -0.92
N PHE A 35 4.46 1.26 -0.11
CA PHE A 35 4.12 2.06 1.07
C PHE A 35 3.21 1.30 2.05
N THR A 36 3.00 1.88 3.23
CA THR A 36 2.02 1.40 4.20
C THR A 36 0.84 2.35 4.25
N SER A 37 -0.38 1.83 4.22
CA SER A 37 -1.61 2.61 4.40
C SER A 37 -2.53 1.92 5.39
N ARG A 38 -2.89 2.62 6.48
CA ARG A 38 -3.76 2.09 7.55
C ARG A 38 -3.33 0.72 8.07
N GLY A 39 -2.02 0.52 8.27
CA GLY A 39 -1.46 -0.75 8.73
C GLY A 39 -1.39 -1.86 7.68
N ARG A 40 -1.79 -1.61 6.43
CA ARG A 40 -1.67 -2.55 5.31
C ARG A 40 -0.45 -2.21 4.45
N ALA A 41 0.36 -3.21 4.11
CA ALA A 41 1.47 -3.09 3.17
C ALA A 41 0.93 -3.05 1.74
N VAL A 42 1.36 -2.07 0.95
CA VAL A 42 0.91 -1.84 -0.41
C VAL A 42 2.10 -1.84 -1.36
N ALA A 43 1.96 -2.57 -2.47
CA ALA A 43 2.85 -2.49 -3.61
C ALA A 43 2.04 -2.15 -4.87
N ILE A 44 2.42 -1.10 -5.58
CA ILE A 44 1.81 -0.70 -6.86
C ILE A 44 2.82 -0.93 -7.97
N GLN A 45 2.45 -1.79 -8.92
CA GLN A 45 3.22 -2.06 -10.12
C GLN A 45 2.59 -1.32 -11.30
N LYS A 46 3.36 -0.46 -11.98
CA LYS A 46 2.88 0.27 -13.17
C LYS A 46 3.16 -0.52 -14.44
N ILE A 47 2.12 -0.82 -15.21
CA ILE A 47 2.20 -1.67 -16.42
C ILE A 47 1.60 -0.89 -17.60
N GLY A 48 2.45 -0.26 -18.40
CA GLY A 48 2.00 0.58 -19.52
C GLY A 48 1.10 1.73 -19.06
N ASN A 49 -0.15 1.74 -19.53
CA ASN A 49 -1.16 2.73 -19.12
C ASN A 49 -2.02 2.28 -17.92
N SER A 50 -1.79 1.09 -17.38
CA SER A 50 -2.50 0.59 -16.21
C SER A 50 -1.53 0.44 -15.03
N ALA A 51 -2.08 0.21 -13.84
CA ALA A 51 -1.30 -0.19 -12.67
C ALA A 51 -2.07 -1.24 -11.88
N HIS A 52 -1.33 -2.07 -11.15
CA HIS A 52 -1.89 -3.11 -10.29
C HIS A 52 -1.41 -2.85 -8.88
N ALA A 53 -2.33 -2.85 -7.90
CA ALA A 53 -1.95 -2.77 -6.49
C ALA A 53 -2.20 -4.10 -5.78
N VAL A 54 -1.21 -4.51 -4.99
CA VAL A 54 -1.26 -5.64 -4.06
C VAL A 54 -1.30 -5.08 -2.64
N ILE A 55 -2.24 -5.55 -1.82
CA ILE A 55 -2.46 -5.08 -0.46
C ILE A 55 -2.33 -6.29 0.49
N ASN A 56 -1.38 -6.25 1.44
CA ASN A 56 -1.04 -7.36 2.33
C ASN A 56 -0.81 -8.70 1.61
N GLY A 57 -0.22 -8.66 0.42
CA GLY A 57 0.00 -9.86 -0.41
C GLY A 57 -1.26 -10.41 -1.09
N ARG A 58 -2.43 -9.78 -0.91
CA ARG A 58 -3.64 -10.08 -1.69
C ARG A 58 -3.68 -9.23 -2.95
N HIS A 59 -3.84 -9.90 -4.09
CA HIS A 59 -4.19 -9.28 -5.38
C HIS A 59 -5.55 -8.58 -5.25
N GLY A 60 -5.94 -7.58 -6.04
CA GLY A 60 -5.33 -6.99 -7.22
C GLY A 60 -6.21 -5.84 -7.67
N VAL A 61 -5.99 -4.66 -7.10
CA VAL A 61 -6.73 -3.46 -7.51
C VAL A 61 -6.27 -3.10 -8.92
N HIS A 62 -7.12 -3.36 -9.91
CA HIS A 62 -6.90 -2.90 -11.28
C HIS A 62 -7.08 -1.39 -11.32
N ILE A 63 -6.04 -0.69 -11.77
CA ILE A 63 -6.01 0.77 -11.90
C ILE A 63 -5.83 1.11 -13.37
N GLU A 64 -6.78 1.84 -13.93
CA GLU A 64 -6.72 2.35 -15.29
C GLU A 64 -6.32 3.83 -15.27
N ARG A 65 -5.37 4.23 -16.13
CA ARG A 65 -5.08 5.66 -16.35
C ARG A 65 -6.12 6.24 -17.31
N MET A 66 -6.85 7.22 -16.80
CA MET A 66 -7.79 8.06 -17.55
C MET A 66 -7.10 9.35 -17.99
N LEU A 67 -7.79 10.15 -18.82
CA LEU A 67 -7.29 11.46 -19.26
C LEU A 67 -6.94 12.39 -18.08
N ASP A 68 -7.78 12.40 -17.04
CA ASP A 68 -7.68 13.35 -15.91
C ASP A 68 -7.22 12.73 -14.58
N GLY A 69 -6.79 11.46 -14.60
CA GLY A 69 -6.35 10.75 -13.40
C GLY A 69 -6.35 9.23 -13.54
N TYR A 70 -6.68 8.56 -12.45
CA TYR A 70 -6.70 7.11 -12.32
C TYR A 70 -8.05 6.65 -11.78
N ALA A 71 -8.55 5.53 -12.29
CA ALA A 71 -9.84 4.96 -11.89
C ALA A 71 -9.74 3.45 -11.67
N THR A 72 -10.68 2.90 -10.92
CA THR A 72 -10.83 1.46 -10.69
C THR A 72 -12.30 1.09 -10.69
N HIS A 73 -12.63 -0.12 -11.13
CA HIS A 73 -14.01 -0.62 -11.13
C HIS A 73 -14.56 -0.82 -9.71
N LEU A 74 -13.69 -0.90 -8.70
CA LEU A 74 -14.10 -0.96 -7.28
C LEU A 74 -14.73 0.35 -6.81
N LEU A 75 -14.41 1.48 -7.44
CA LEU A 75 -14.90 2.81 -7.10
C LEU A 75 -15.41 3.50 -8.37
N PRO A 76 -16.57 3.08 -8.91
CA PRO A 76 -16.99 3.35 -10.29
C PRO A 76 -17.29 4.82 -10.64
N PHE A 77 -17.20 5.74 -9.68
CA PHE A 77 -17.43 7.18 -9.88
C PHE A 77 -16.27 8.06 -9.39
N GLY A 78 -15.16 7.44 -8.94
CA GLY A 78 -13.99 8.15 -8.42
C GLY A 78 -12.86 8.23 -9.43
N THR A 79 -12.35 9.44 -9.68
CA THR A 79 -11.07 9.65 -10.36
C THR A 79 -10.07 10.26 -9.39
N TYR A 80 -8.85 9.75 -9.41
CA TYR A 80 -7.81 10.10 -8.44
C TYR A 80 -6.58 10.64 -9.15
N LYS A 81 -5.91 11.63 -8.55
CA LYS A 81 -4.73 12.27 -9.15
C LYS A 81 -3.49 11.39 -9.17
N SER A 82 -3.46 10.31 -8.39
CA SER A 82 -2.38 9.34 -8.40
C SER A 82 -2.88 7.93 -8.06
N PRO A 83 -2.17 6.86 -8.49
CA PRO A 83 -2.51 5.49 -8.12
C PRO A 83 -2.54 5.29 -6.60
N ARG A 84 -1.59 5.90 -5.87
CA ARG A 84 -1.55 5.90 -4.41
C ARG A 84 -2.86 6.37 -3.79
N LYS A 85 -3.37 7.53 -4.22
CA LYS A 85 -4.60 8.12 -3.67
C LYS A 85 -5.82 7.24 -3.94
N LEU A 86 -5.87 6.60 -5.10
CA LEU A 86 -6.90 5.62 -5.41
C LEU A 86 -6.82 4.43 -4.46
N VAL A 87 -5.64 3.85 -4.25
CA VAL A 87 -5.47 2.69 -3.37
C VAL A 87 -5.81 3.03 -1.92
N GLU A 88 -5.42 4.21 -1.44
CA GLU A 88 -5.85 4.72 -0.13
C GLU A 88 -7.38 4.79 0.00
N ALA A 89 -8.09 5.23 -1.05
CA ALA A 89 -9.54 5.31 -1.06
C ALA A 89 -10.21 3.93 -1.10
N VAL A 90 -9.64 2.97 -1.83
CA VAL A 90 -10.11 1.57 -1.86
C VAL A 90 -9.99 0.94 -0.48
N ILE A 91 -8.83 1.10 0.16
CA ILE A 91 -8.54 0.69 1.53
C ILE A 91 -9.56 1.28 2.51
N GLN A 92 -9.89 2.56 2.37
CA GLN A 92 -10.89 3.22 3.19
C GLN A 92 -12.31 2.69 2.96
N ALA A 93 -12.68 2.38 1.72
CA ALA A 93 -13.99 1.84 1.39
C ALA A 93 -14.16 0.38 1.88
N GLU A 94 -13.10 -0.42 1.85
CA GLU A 94 -13.05 -1.74 2.49
C GLU A 94 -13.24 -1.63 4.01
N ASP A 95 -12.52 -0.72 4.68
CA ASP A 95 -12.68 -0.49 6.14
C ASP A 95 -14.10 -0.07 6.52
N ALA A 96 -14.77 0.66 5.61
CA ALA A 96 -16.15 1.10 5.79
C ALA A 96 -17.19 -0.01 5.50
N GLY A 97 -16.75 -1.20 5.08
CA GLY A 97 -17.63 -2.31 4.70
C GLY A 97 -18.34 -2.11 3.37
N LEU A 98 -17.88 -1.18 2.54
CA LEU A 98 -18.46 -0.89 1.22
C LEU A 98 -17.86 -1.76 0.11
N LEU A 99 -16.70 -2.37 0.38
CA LEU A 99 -15.99 -3.27 -0.53
C LEU A 99 -15.52 -4.51 0.22
N ILE A 100 -15.34 -5.60 -0.53
CA ILE A 100 -14.66 -6.80 -0.09
C ILE A 100 -13.54 -7.05 -1.11
N ILE A 101 -12.29 -7.02 -0.66
CA ILE A 101 -11.08 -7.21 -1.49
C ILE A 101 -10.22 -8.36 -0.99
#